data_AF-Q1UZP9-F1
#
_entry.id   AF-Q1UZP9-F1
#
_cell.length_a   1.000
_cell.length_b   1.000
_cell.length_c   1.000
_cell.angle_alpha   90.00
_cell.angle_beta   90.00
_cell.angle_gamma   90.00
#
_symmetry.space_group_name_H-M   'P 1'
#
loop_
_entity.id
_entity.type
_entity.pdbx_description
1 polymer ?
#
loop_
_entity_poly.entity_id
_entity_poly.type
_entity_poly.pdbx_seq_one_letter_code
_entity_poly.pdbx_strand_id
1 'polypeptide(L)'
;MKTKKFNKIILLIIFLLFSQNAFAEKYRLACKIGAFNLEGVAFSDKTRFYNKIMDFDVDTEVGIYSPDLRAESDEVIIHGLWPYAKFSQTSGSQELAWNNELLINDGTEGKPWTKYKYNSFLKKKTNRDKKNERVLNITIQDWRLDDKKIKPRVIQELEVRKKKMELEKGNITQEEYNNWYKTRKEVNNQDPESLPKKLYNTYKFEFKCIKSSV
;
A
#
# COMPACT_ATOMS: atom_id res chain seq x y z
N MET A 1 48.40 25.84 8.51
CA MET A 1 47.14 25.36 7.86
C MET A 1 47.10 23.82 7.76
N LYS A 2 46.84 23.08 8.85
CA LYS A 2 46.68 21.60 8.79
C LYS A 2 45.50 21.04 9.60
N THR A 3 44.84 21.85 10.43
CA THR A 3 43.79 21.40 11.38
C THR A 3 42.39 21.26 10.76
N LYS A 4 42.04 22.04 9.73
CA LYS A 4 40.68 22.00 9.11
C LYS A 4 40.36 20.68 8.39
N LYS A 5 41.35 19.97 7.81
CA LYS A 5 41.13 18.69 7.13
C LYS A 5 40.92 17.53 8.11
N PHE A 6 41.66 17.53 9.23
CA PHE A 6 41.55 16.49 10.27
C PHE A 6 40.17 16.49 10.94
N ASN A 7 39.62 17.66 11.26
CA ASN A 7 38.29 17.77 11.87
C ASN A 7 37.16 17.26 10.96
N LYS A 8 37.27 17.41 9.63
CA LYS A 8 36.27 16.87 8.69
C LYS A 8 36.29 15.34 8.61
N ILE A 9 37.47 14.74 8.68
CA ILE A 9 37.64 13.27 8.65
C ILE A 9 37.09 12.65 9.94
N ILE A 10 37.38 13.25 11.09
CA ILE A 10 36.84 12.80 12.39
C ILE A 10 35.31 12.90 12.40
N LEU A 11 34.74 14.00 11.88
CA LEU A 11 33.28 14.16 11.79
C LEU A 11 32.66 13.09 10.88
N LEU A 12 33.30 12.76 9.75
CA LEU A 12 32.85 11.73 8.81
C LEU A 12 32.91 10.33 9.45
N ILE A 13 33.97 10.02 10.20
CA ILE A 13 34.13 8.76 10.92
C ILE A 13 33.09 8.63 12.03
N ILE A 14 32.82 9.71 12.78
CA ILE A 14 31.76 9.74 13.79
C ILE A 14 30.38 9.55 13.13
N PHE A 15 30.13 10.21 12.00
CA PHE A 15 28.88 10.03 11.24
C PHE A 15 28.72 8.60 10.71
N LEU A 16 29.82 7.98 10.25
CA LEU A 16 29.85 6.58 9.82
C LEU A 16 29.63 5.61 10.99
N LEU A 17 30.24 5.85 12.16
CA LEU A 17 30.07 5.04 13.37
C LEU A 17 28.65 5.13 13.94
N PHE A 18 27.97 6.29 13.84
CA PHE A 18 26.56 6.42 14.22
C PHE A 18 25.59 5.93 13.14
N SER A 19 26.05 5.71 11.91
CA SER A 19 25.21 5.21 10.82
C SER A 19 25.01 3.68 10.83
N GLN A 20 25.73 2.93 11.66
CA GLN A 20 25.76 1.45 11.59
C GLN A 20 25.03 0.70 12.72
N ASN A 21 24.30 1.36 13.61
CA ASN A 21 23.52 0.63 14.62
C ASN A 21 22.10 0.30 14.12
N ALA A 22 22.01 -0.39 12.99
CA ALA A 22 20.86 -1.23 12.71
C ALA A 22 21.29 -2.67 13.04
N PHE A 23 21.28 -3.01 14.32
CA PHE A 23 21.44 -4.41 14.71
C PHE A 23 20.34 -5.21 14.04
N ALA A 24 20.71 -6.35 13.44
CA ALA A 24 19.78 -7.35 12.96
C ALA A 24 18.81 -7.71 14.09
N GLU A 25 17.56 -7.25 13.98
CA GLU A 25 16.55 -7.45 15.01
C GLU A 25 15.41 -8.28 14.43
N LYS A 26 15.05 -9.34 15.16
CA LYS A 26 13.88 -10.16 14.88
C LYS A 26 12.88 -10.01 16.01
N TYR A 27 11.65 -9.64 15.69
CA TYR A 27 10.60 -9.44 16.67
C TYR A 27 9.22 -9.59 16.06
N ARG A 28 8.22 -9.81 16.92
CA ARG A 28 6.81 -9.81 16.54
C ARG A 28 6.18 -8.48 16.93
N LEU A 29 5.31 -7.98 16.07
CA LEU A 29 4.61 -6.71 16.22
C LEU A 29 3.11 -6.97 16.07
N ALA A 30 2.41 -6.97 17.20
CA ALA A 30 0.96 -7.15 17.24
C ALA A 30 0.25 -5.80 17.38
N CYS A 31 -0.54 -5.40 16.38
CA CYS A 31 -1.24 -4.12 16.33
C CYS A 31 -2.75 -4.30 16.50
N LYS A 32 -3.32 -3.80 17.60
CA LYS A 32 -4.76 -3.92 17.85
C LYS A 32 -5.53 -2.82 17.11
N ILE A 33 -6.57 -3.21 16.37
CA ILE A 33 -7.48 -2.28 15.71
C ILE A 33 -8.56 -1.85 16.71
N GLY A 34 -8.46 -0.60 17.19
CA GLY A 34 -9.47 0.04 18.01
C GLY A 34 -10.54 0.75 17.19
N ALA A 35 -11.63 1.14 17.87
CA ALA A 35 -12.82 1.73 17.24
C ALA A 35 -12.54 3.06 16.50
N PHE A 36 -11.57 3.84 16.99
CA PHE A 36 -11.21 5.14 16.42
C PHE A 36 -10.12 5.06 15.36
N ASN A 37 -9.47 3.90 15.19
CA ASN A 37 -8.35 3.78 14.25
C ASN A 37 -8.79 3.71 12.79
N LEU A 38 -10.10 3.56 12.52
CA LEU A 38 -10.68 3.41 11.19
C LEU A 38 -11.60 4.60 10.82
N GLU A 39 -11.25 5.80 11.28
CA GLU A 39 -11.96 7.01 10.90
C GLU A 39 -12.01 7.17 9.37
N GLY A 40 -13.16 7.59 8.84
CA GLY A 40 -13.38 7.72 7.38
C GLY A 40 -13.69 6.41 6.63
N VAL A 41 -13.66 5.25 7.29
CA VAL A 41 -14.06 3.97 6.69
C VAL A 41 -15.56 3.71 6.91
N ALA A 42 -16.20 2.96 6.00
CA ALA A 42 -17.60 2.56 6.12
C ALA A 42 -17.88 1.78 7.42
N PHE A 43 -19.10 1.90 7.95
CA PHE A 43 -19.48 1.28 9.23
C PHE A 43 -19.32 -0.25 9.21
N SER A 44 -19.70 -0.91 8.12
CA SER A 44 -19.54 -2.36 7.92
C SER A 44 -18.08 -2.82 8.06
N ASP A 45 -17.14 -2.04 7.53
CA ASP A 45 -15.72 -2.33 7.65
C ASP A 45 -15.23 -2.08 9.07
N LYS A 46 -15.66 -0.99 9.73
CA LYS A 46 -15.33 -0.74 11.13
C LYS A 46 -15.72 -1.91 12.03
N THR A 47 -16.94 -2.43 11.88
CA THR A 47 -17.42 -3.57 12.67
C THR A 47 -16.65 -4.86 12.37
N ARG A 48 -16.23 -5.05 11.12
CA ARG A 48 -15.47 -6.24 10.70
C ARG A 48 -14.06 -6.28 11.27
N PHE A 49 -13.41 -5.13 11.42
CA PHE A 49 -12.02 -5.03 11.86
C PHE A 49 -11.86 -4.67 13.34
N TYR A 50 -12.91 -4.20 13.99
CA TYR A 50 -12.85 -3.84 15.40
C TYR A 50 -12.38 -5.01 16.28
N ASN A 51 -11.44 -4.73 17.19
CA ASN A 51 -10.79 -5.69 18.09
C ASN A 51 -9.94 -6.78 17.41
N LYS A 52 -9.79 -6.78 16.08
CA LYS A 52 -8.80 -7.64 15.41
C LYS A 52 -7.38 -7.19 15.73
N ILE A 53 -6.46 -8.14 15.64
CA ILE A 53 -5.03 -7.92 15.80
C ILE A 53 -4.40 -8.17 14.44
N MET A 54 -3.67 -7.17 13.93
CA MET A 54 -2.79 -7.37 12.79
C MET A 54 -1.45 -7.84 13.32
N ASP A 55 -1.00 -9.00 12.87
CA ASP A 55 0.26 -9.56 13.31
C ASP A 55 1.33 -9.47 12.24
N PHE A 56 2.52 -9.08 12.68
CA PHE A 56 3.68 -8.92 11.81
C PHE A 56 4.90 -9.51 12.49
N ASP A 57 5.55 -10.40 11.78
CA ASP A 57 6.90 -10.79 12.11
C ASP A 57 7.85 -9.87 11.35
N VAL A 58 8.80 -9.29 12.07
CA VAL A 58 9.75 -8.32 11.55
C VAL A 58 11.14 -8.89 11.68
N ASP A 59 11.82 -8.98 10.56
CA ASP A 59 13.25 -9.22 10.47
C ASP A 59 13.85 -8.01 9.75
N THR A 60 14.61 -7.18 10.45
CA THR A 60 15.11 -5.92 9.88
C THR A 60 16.14 -6.12 8.76
N GLU A 61 16.67 -7.34 8.60
CA GLU A 61 17.57 -7.69 7.49
C GLU A 61 16.82 -8.32 6.31
N VAL A 62 15.81 -9.15 6.61
CA VAL A 62 15.10 -9.92 5.58
C VAL A 62 13.86 -9.20 5.07
N GLY A 63 13.02 -8.71 5.98
CA GLY A 63 11.72 -8.14 5.63
C GLY A 63 10.70 -8.22 6.76
N ILE A 64 9.56 -7.62 6.50
CA ILE A 64 8.38 -7.69 7.37
C ILE A 64 7.33 -8.57 6.67
N TYR A 65 6.71 -9.46 7.43
CA TYR A 65 5.76 -10.44 6.92
C TYR A 65 4.59 -10.56 7.87
N SER A 66 3.40 -10.82 7.34
CA SER A 66 2.21 -11.10 8.15
C SER A 66 1.87 -12.58 8.02
N PRO A 67 1.84 -13.36 9.12
CA PRO A 67 1.41 -14.75 9.08
C PRO A 67 -0.06 -14.89 8.67
N ASP A 68 -0.85 -13.84 8.84
CA ASP A 68 -2.28 -13.76 8.50
C ASP A 68 -2.53 -13.79 6.96
N LEU A 69 -1.49 -13.59 6.13
CA LEU A 69 -1.57 -13.67 4.67
C LEU A 69 -1.81 -15.07 4.10
N ARG A 70 -1.94 -16.09 4.97
CA ARG A 70 -2.28 -17.46 4.55
C ARG A 70 -3.78 -17.69 4.38
N ALA A 71 -4.64 -16.71 4.72
CA ALA A 71 -6.08 -16.81 4.56
C ALA A 71 -6.57 -15.88 3.44
N GLU A 72 -7.05 -16.45 2.33
CA GLU A 72 -7.75 -15.75 1.25
C GLU A 72 -9.01 -15.06 1.79
N SER A 73 -8.90 -13.82 2.26
CA SER A 73 -10.05 -13.04 2.71
C SER A 73 -9.88 -11.56 2.37
N ASP A 74 -10.99 -10.85 2.17
CA ASP A 74 -11.07 -9.40 1.88
C ASP A 74 -10.49 -8.48 2.99
N GLU A 75 -9.79 -9.05 3.97
CA GLU A 75 -9.14 -8.39 5.11
C GLU A 75 -7.80 -7.74 4.73
N VAL A 76 -7.31 -7.99 3.51
CA VAL A 76 -5.95 -7.63 3.06
C VAL A 76 -5.72 -6.12 2.89
N ILE A 77 -6.77 -5.29 2.88
CA ILE A 77 -6.63 -3.85 2.62
C ILE A 77 -6.02 -3.11 3.83
N ILE A 78 -6.25 -3.55 5.07
CA ILE A 78 -5.69 -2.84 6.24
C ILE A 78 -4.32 -3.40 6.63
N HIS A 79 -4.08 -4.70 6.37
CA HIS A 79 -2.82 -5.36 6.73
C HIS A 79 -1.62 -4.75 5.99
N GLY A 80 -1.83 -4.19 4.79
CA GLY A 80 -0.84 -3.37 4.06
C GLY A 80 0.48 -4.07 3.73
N LEU A 81 0.57 -5.36 4.05
CA LEU A 81 1.70 -6.24 3.84
C LEU A 81 1.28 -7.27 2.83
N TRP A 82 1.90 -7.17 1.67
CA TRP A 82 1.71 -7.99 0.49
C TRP A 82 3.09 -8.56 0.18
N PRO A 83 3.19 -9.65 -0.60
CA PRO A 83 4.47 -10.28 -0.92
C PRO A 83 5.54 -9.33 -1.49
N TYR A 84 5.15 -8.15 -1.98
CA TYR A 84 6.04 -7.14 -2.58
C TYR A 84 6.37 -5.97 -1.66
N ALA A 85 6.06 -6.04 -0.36
CA ALA A 85 6.45 -5.01 0.58
C ALA A 85 7.97 -4.86 0.64
N LYS A 86 8.48 -3.64 0.56
CA LYS A 86 9.91 -3.34 0.59
C LYS A 86 10.21 -2.32 1.66
N PHE A 87 11.24 -2.59 2.46
CA PHE A 87 11.76 -1.57 3.36
C PHE A 87 12.17 -0.32 2.58
N SER A 88 11.84 0.83 3.15
CA SER A 88 12.17 2.13 2.60
C SER A 88 13.13 2.83 3.55
N GLN A 89 13.91 3.77 3.00
CA GLN A 89 14.76 4.62 3.83
C GLN A 89 13.92 5.34 4.89
N THR A 90 14.35 5.25 6.15
CA THR A 90 13.69 5.92 7.26
C THR A 90 14.05 7.41 7.28
N SER A 91 13.12 8.24 7.73
CA SER A 91 13.32 9.68 7.86
C SER A 91 12.68 10.22 9.13
N GLY A 92 13.28 11.29 9.70
CA GLY A 92 12.74 11.97 10.87
C GLY A 92 12.45 11.05 12.07
N SER A 93 11.16 10.91 12.39
CA SER A 93 10.64 10.14 13.52
C SER A 93 10.38 8.67 13.23
N GLN A 94 10.87 8.10 12.13
CA GLN A 94 10.63 6.71 11.72
C GLN A 94 11.71 5.77 12.27
N GLU A 95 11.31 4.71 12.99
CA GLU A 95 12.17 3.60 13.45
C GLU A 95 12.37 2.59 12.32
N LEU A 96 11.28 2.22 11.65
CA LEU A 96 11.25 1.31 10.51
C LEU A 96 10.18 1.80 9.55
N ALA A 97 10.41 1.71 8.24
CA ALA A 97 9.44 2.11 7.23
C ALA A 97 9.43 1.14 6.05
N TRP A 98 8.27 0.93 5.45
CA TRP A 98 8.10 0.12 4.25
C TRP A 98 7.03 0.70 3.33
N ASN A 99 7.18 0.38 2.06
CA ASN A 99 6.21 0.70 1.02
C ASN A 99 5.65 -0.57 0.41
N ASN A 100 4.43 -0.47 -0.08
CA ASN A 100 3.79 -1.56 -0.79
C ASN A 100 2.84 -1.04 -1.86
N GLU A 101 2.57 -1.84 -2.88
CA GLU A 101 1.61 -1.51 -3.93
C GLU A 101 0.73 -2.72 -4.21
N LEU A 102 -0.58 -2.47 -4.35
CA LEU A 102 -1.57 -3.48 -4.72
C LEU A 102 -2.34 -3.01 -5.94
N LEU A 103 -2.27 -3.78 -7.01
CA LEU A 103 -3.12 -3.61 -8.18
C LEU A 103 -4.34 -4.52 -8.02
N ILE A 104 -5.51 -3.94 -7.72
CA ILE A 104 -6.77 -4.70 -7.65
C ILE A 104 -7.33 -4.97 -9.03
N ASN A 105 -7.13 -4.02 -9.95
CA ASN A 105 -7.48 -4.21 -11.33
C ASN A 105 -6.56 -3.37 -12.21
N ASP A 106 -6.11 -3.97 -13.30
CA ASP A 106 -5.26 -3.38 -14.32
C ASP A 106 -6.06 -2.74 -15.47
N GLY A 107 -7.38 -2.62 -15.32
CA GLY A 107 -8.30 -2.13 -16.35
C GLY A 107 -8.56 -3.15 -17.46
N THR A 108 -7.89 -4.32 -17.43
CA THR A 108 -7.94 -5.29 -18.52
C THR A 108 -9.01 -6.33 -18.37
N GLU A 109 -9.72 -6.41 -17.23
CA GLU A 109 -10.83 -7.35 -16.94
C GLU A 109 -12.22 -6.70 -16.88
N GLY A 110 -12.34 -5.45 -17.33
CA GLY A 110 -13.61 -4.74 -17.36
C GLY A 110 -14.04 -4.14 -16.02
N LYS A 111 -13.24 -4.30 -14.97
CA LYS A 111 -13.30 -3.44 -13.79
C LYS A 111 -12.39 -2.22 -14.04
N PRO A 112 -12.64 -1.07 -13.41
CA PRO A 112 -11.80 0.11 -13.59
C PRO A 112 -10.41 -0.12 -13.01
N TRP A 113 -9.37 0.36 -13.71
CA TRP A 113 -8.01 0.33 -13.20
C TRP A 113 -7.95 1.01 -11.82
N THR A 114 -7.45 0.28 -10.83
CA THR A 114 -7.43 0.69 -9.43
C THR A 114 -6.17 0.18 -8.76
N LYS A 115 -5.35 1.10 -8.24
CA LYS A 115 -4.09 0.78 -7.57
C LYS A 115 -4.03 1.45 -6.21
N TYR A 116 -3.69 0.68 -5.20
CA TYR A 116 -3.43 1.17 -3.85
C TYR A 116 -1.93 1.25 -3.61
N LYS A 117 -1.47 2.41 -3.12
CA LYS A 117 -0.09 2.58 -2.64
C LYS A 117 -0.10 2.73 -1.13
N TYR A 118 0.70 1.93 -0.46
CA TYR A 118 0.83 1.90 0.98
C TYR A 118 2.18 2.49 1.37
N ASN A 119 2.16 3.38 2.34
CA ASN A 119 3.35 3.84 3.04
C ASN A 119 3.13 3.62 4.53
N SER A 120 3.97 2.78 5.11
CA SER A 120 3.82 2.32 6.48
C SER A 120 5.10 2.55 7.27
N PHE A 121 4.98 2.96 8.52
CA PHE A 121 6.15 3.12 9.38
C PHE A 121 5.83 2.96 10.87
N LEU A 122 6.84 2.49 11.61
CA LEU A 122 6.86 2.55 13.07
C LEU A 122 7.46 3.88 13.51
N LYS A 123 6.77 4.58 14.42
CA LYS A 123 7.32 5.76 15.07
C LYS A 123 8.43 5.35 16.04
N LYS A 124 9.53 6.10 16.02
CA LYS A 124 10.53 6.07 17.08
C LYS A 124 9.86 6.34 18.41
N LYS A 125 10.27 5.57 19.41
CA LYS A 125 9.79 5.77 20.78
C LYS A 125 10.14 7.15 21.30
N THR A 126 9.26 7.66 22.14
CA THR A 126 9.52 8.79 23.03
C THR A 126 9.64 8.28 24.46
N ASN A 127 10.13 9.13 25.37
CA ASN A 127 10.24 8.80 26.79
C ASN A 127 8.88 8.52 27.48
N ARG A 128 7.76 8.83 26.81
CA ARG A 128 6.40 8.61 27.33
C ARG A 128 5.84 7.23 26.99
N ASP A 129 6.46 6.51 26.04
CA ASP A 129 5.96 5.23 25.56
C ASP A 129 6.48 4.07 26.42
N LYS A 130 5.61 3.12 26.78
CA LYS A 130 6.06 1.93 27.54
C LYS A 130 7.09 1.14 26.75
N LYS A 131 7.93 0.36 27.44
CA LYS A 131 9.09 -0.36 26.85
C LYS A 131 8.78 -1.08 25.53
N ASN A 132 7.65 -1.79 25.49
CA ASN A 132 7.27 -2.65 24.37
C ASN A 132 6.21 -2.02 23.44
N GLU A 133 5.70 -0.83 23.76
CA GLU A 133 4.71 -0.17 22.90
C GLU A 133 5.40 0.44 21.68
N ARG A 134 4.71 0.34 20.54
CA ARG A 134 5.04 0.98 19.26
C ARG A 134 3.78 1.59 18.66
N VAL A 135 3.98 2.56 17.79
CA VAL A 135 2.89 3.17 17.02
C VAL A 135 3.15 2.94 15.55
N LEU A 136 2.28 2.16 14.92
CA LEU A 136 2.28 1.89 13.48
C LEU A 136 1.41 2.93 12.77
N ASN A 137 1.97 3.62 11.79
CA ASN A 137 1.23 4.48 10.88
C ASN A 137 1.12 3.78 9.54
N ILE A 138 -0.08 3.78 8.95
CA ILE A 138 -0.34 3.29 7.60
C ILE A 138 -1.05 4.39 6.83
N THR A 139 -0.46 4.81 5.71
CA THR A 139 -1.12 5.68 4.73
C THR A 139 -1.43 4.88 3.49
N ILE A 140 -2.69 4.89 3.06
CA ILE A 140 -3.15 4.23 1.83
C ILE A 140 -3.61 5.29 0.85
N GLN A 141 -3.02 5.31 -0.33
CA GLN A 141 -3.43 6.16 -1.45
C GLN A 141 -4.19 5.33 -2.48
N ASP A 142 -5.45 5.69 -2.72
CA ASP A 142 -6.31 5.12 -3.77
C ASP A 142 -6.07 5.89 -5.08
N TRP A 143 -5.44 5.24 -6.05
CA TRP A 143 -5.19 5.79 -7.38
C TRP A 143 -6.15 5.17 -8.39
N ARG A 144 -6.78 6.04 -9.18
CA ARG A 144 -7.71 5.68 -10.25
C ARG A 144 -7.38 6.41 -11.54
N LEU A 145 -7.94 5.95 -12.65
CA LEU A 145 -7.89 6.67 -13.91
C LEU A 145 -8.51 8.08 -13.76
N ASP A 146 -7.88 9.06 -14.41
CA ASP A 146 -8.41 10.42 -14.44
C ASP A 146 -9.30 10.64 -15.66
N ASP A 147 -10.56 10.24 -15.55
CA ASP A 147 -11.56 10.34 -16.64
C ASP A 147 -11.68 11.76 -17.23
N LYS A 148 -11.33 12.81 -16.49
CA LYS A 148 -11.35 14.19 -16.99
C LYS A 148 -10.22 14.51 -17.97
N LYS A 149 -9.09 13.81 -17.84
CA LYS A 149 -7.89 14.00 -18.69
C LYS A 149 -7.78 12.94 -19.78
N ILE A 150 -8.58 11.88 -19.69
CA ILE A 150 -8.65 10.82 -20.68
C ILE A 150 -9.60 11.28 -21.79
N LYS A 151 -9.14 11.19 -23.04
CA LYS A 151 -9.98 11.53 -24.20
C LYS A 151 -11.19 10.59 -24.22
N PRO A 152 -12.41 11.07 -24.49
CA PRO A 152 -13.62 10.22 -24.51
C PRO A 152 -13.51 8.97 -25.39
N ARG A 153 -12.75 9.04 -26.49
CA ARG A 153 -12.44 7.87 -27.33
C ARG A 153 -11.77 6.75 -26.53
N VAL A 154 -10.75 7.07 -25.74
CA VAL A 154 -9.99 6.12 -24.89
C VAL A 154 -10.89 5.47 -23.81
N ILE A 155 -11.83 6.24 -23.24
CA ILE A 155 -12.82 5.68 -22.30
C ILE A 155 -13.72 4.64 -23.01
N GLN A 156 -14.15 4.94 -24.24
CA GLN A 156 -14.90 3.99 -25.05
C GLN A 156 -14.08 2.72 -25.37
N GLU A 157 -12.76 2.82 -25.52
CA GLU A 157 -11.87 1.66 -25.75
C GLU A 157 -11.88 0.70 -24.55
N LEU A 158 -11.75 1.24 -23.34
CA LEU A 158 -11.80 0.45 -22.11
C LEU A 158 -13.16 -0.21 -21.92
N GLU A 159 -14.24 0.49 -22.24
CA GLU A 159 -15.60 -0.06 -22.18
C GLU A 159 -15.84 -1.16 -23.24
N VAL A 160 -15.25 -1.06 -24.43
CA VAL A 160 -15.31 -2.10 -25.46
C VAL A 160 -14.56 -3.35 -24.99
N ARG A 161 -13.32 -3.17 -24.48
CA ARG A 161 -12.52 -4.28 -23.96
C ARG A 161 -13.26 -4.99 -22.81
N LYS A 162 -13.85 -4.22 -21.90
CA LYS A 162 -14.73 -4.71 -20.82
C LYS A 162 -15.82 -5.64 -21.37
N LYS A 163 -16.62 -5.14 -22.31
CA LYS A 163 -17.75 -5.90 -22.85
C LYS A 163 -17.31 -7.14 -23.61
N LYS A 164 -16.17 -7.10 -24.31
CA LYS A 164 -15.64 -8.26 -25.01
C LYS A 164 -15.26 -9.40 -24.05
N MET A 165 -14.73 -9.09 -22.87
CA MET A 165 -14.45 -10.16 -21.90
C MET A 165 -15.67 -10.66 -21.16
N GLU A 166 -16.69 -9.83 -20.94
CA GLU A 166 -17.97 -10.34 -20.44
C GLU A 166 -18.50 -11.41 -21.42
N LEU A 167 -18.33 -11.22 -22.72
CA LEU A 167 -18.66 -12.21 -23.74
C LEU A 167 -17.74 -13.45 -23.65
N GLU A 168 -16.42 -13.28 -23.57
CA GLU A 168 -15.46 -14.39 -23.47
C GLU A 168 -15.65 -15.22 -22.18
N LYS A 169 -16.07 -14.59 -21.08
CA LYS A 169 -16.41 -15.26 -19.81
C LYS A 169 -17.83 -15.88 -19.82
N GLY A 170 -18.60 -15.70 -20.89
CA GLY A 170 -19.97 -16.22 -21.03
C GLY A 170 -21.02 -15.46 -20.22
N ASN A 171 -20.70 -14.26 -19.72
CA ASN A 171 -21.62 -13.42 -18.94
C ASN A 171 -22.65 -12.68 -19.81
N ILE A 172 -22.36 -12.53 -21.10
CA ILE A 172 -23.28 -11.98 -22.10
C ILE A 172 -23.21 -12.82 -23.37
N THR A 173 -24.27 -12.78 -24.16
CA THR A 173 -24.37 -13.42 -25.46
C THR A 173 -23.69 -12.61 -26.56
N GLN A 174 -23.36 -13.27 -27.68
CA GLN A 174 -22.83 -12.60 -28.86
C GLN A 174 -23.80 -11.55 -29.42
N GLU A 175 -25.11 -11.81 -29.33
CA GLU A 175 -26.14 -10.88 -29.81
C GLU A 175 -26.21 -9.60 -28.96
N GLU A 176 -26.14 -9.73 -27.63
CA GLU A 176 -26.06 -8.58 -26.71
C GLU A 176 -24.80 -7.75 -26.93
N TYR A 177 -23.65 -8.41 -27.12
CA TYR A 177 -22.40 -7.73 -27.46
C TYR A 177 -22.53 -6.97 -28.79
N ASN A 178 -23.09 -7.61 -29.83
CA ASN A 178 -23.23 -7.01 -31.16
C ASN A 178 -24.17 -5.81 -31.15
N ASN A 179 -25.30 -5.89 -30.44
CA ASN A 179 -26.24 -4.78 -30.30
C ASN A 179 -25.63 -3.60 -29.53
N TRP A 180 -24.87 -3.88 -28.47
CA TRP A 180 -24.13 -2.86 -27.73
C TRP A 180 -23.02 -2.22 -28.59
N TYR A 181 -22.21 -3.04 -29.28
CA TYR A 181 -21.06 -2.60 -30.06
C TYR A 181 -21.44 -1.75 -31.29
N LYS A 182 -22.55 -2.09 -31.97
CA LYS A 182 -23.08 -1.31 -33.11
C LYS A 182 -23.31 0.17 -32.81
N THR A 183 -23.51 0.54 -31.54
CA THR A 183 -23.73 1.92 -31.11
C THR A 183 -22.44 2.70 -30.83
N ARG A 184 -21.26 2.04 -30.88
CA ARG A 184 -19.96 2.64 -30.51
C ARG A 184 -18.93 2.41 -31.62
N LYS A 185 -18.64 3.47 -32.39
CA LYS A 185 -17.64 3.43 -33.47
C LYS A 185 -16.22 3.24 -32.93
N GLU A 186 -15.42 2.61 -33.79
CA GLU A 186 -14.02 2.15 -33.72
C GLU A 186 -13.06 2.77 -32.69
N VAL A 187 -12.20 1.90 -32.18
CA VAL A 187 -11.36 2.03 -30.98
C VAL A 187 -9.92 1.62 -31.33
N ASN A 188 -8.92 2.37 -30.87
CA ASN A 188 -7.50 1.99 -30.89
C ASN A 188 -7.11 1.25 -29.60
N ASN A 189 -6.00 0.51 -29.59
CA ASN A 189 -5.55 -0.20 -28.38
C ASN A 189 -4.54 0.66 -27.59
N GLN A 190 -4.92 1.16 -26.41
CA GLN A 190 -3.99 1.75 -25.43
C GLN A 190 -3.97 0.97 -24.11
N ASP A 191 -2.77 0.87 -23.51
CA ASP A 191 -2.57 0.26 -22.20
C ASP A 191 -3.08 1.18 -21.07
N PRO A 192 -3.99 0.74 -20.19
CA PRO A 192 -4.44 1.49 -19.03
C PRO A 192 -3.31 2.03 -18.13
N GLU A 193 -2.18 1.34 -18.02
CA GLU A 193 -1.01 1.77 -17.23
C GLU A 193 -0.30 2.99 -17.85
N SER A 194 -0.55 3.29 -19.13
CA SER A 194 -0.03 4.50 -19.81
C SER A 194 -0.91 5.74 -19.63
N LEU A 195 -2.17 5.57 -19.21
CA LEU A 195 -3.15 6.65 -19.15
C LEU A 195 -2.95 7.58 -17.93
N PRO A 196 -3.46 8.82 -17.94
CA PRO A 196 -3.41 9.70 -16.76
C PRO A 196 -4.11 9.08 -15.54
N LYS A 197 -3.43 9.08 -14.38
CA LYS A 197 -3.99 8.70 -13.08
C LYS A 197 -4.17 9.91 -12.18
N LYS A 198 -5.12 9.83 -11.26
CA LYS A 198 -5.28 10.77 -10.15
C LYS A 198 -5.38 10.03 -8.82
N LEU A 199 -4.90 10.71 -7.78
CA LEU A 199 -5.16 10.33 -6.40
C LEU A 199 -6.64 10.64 -6.11
N TYR A 200 -7.42 9.59 -5.83
CA TYR A 200 -8.85 9.69 -5.55
C TYR A 200 -9.11 9.91 -4.07
N ASN A 201 -8.44 9.13 -3.20
CA ASN A 201 -8.55 9.27 -1.76
C ASN A 201 -7.22 8.96 -1.05
N THR A 202 -7.06 9.48 0.17
CA THR A 202 -5.95 9.13 1.06
C THR A 202 -6.51 8.76 2.42
N TYR A 203 -6.27 7.52 2.83
CA TYR A 203 -6.60 7.01 4.15
C TYR A 203 -5.36 7.05 5.02
N LYS A 204 -5.52 7.48 6.28
CA LYS A 204 -4.43 7.53 7.26
C LYS A 204 -4.89 6.85 8.52
N PHE A 205 -4.12 5.87 8.95
CA PHE A 205 -4.40 5.08 10.12
C PHE A 205 -3.21 5.10 11.06
N GLU A 206 -3.51 5.13 12.35
CA GLU A 206 -2.52 5.00 13.41
C GLU A 206 -2.97 3.86 14.32
N PHE A 207 -2.09 2.90 14.60
CA PHE A 207 -2.37 1.73 15.43
C PHE A 207 -1.37 1.65 16.57
N LYS A 208 -1.87 1.32 17.75
CA LYS A 208 -1.01 0.96 18.89
C LYS A 208 -0.64 -0.51 18.77
N CYS A 209 0.65 -0.78 18.88
CA CYS A 209 1.22 -2.10 18.72
C CYS A 209 2.09 -2.49 19.91
N ILE A 210 2.22 -3.79 20.12
CA ILE A 210 3.11 -4.38 21.11
C ILE A 210 4.21 -5.13 20.37
N LYS A 211 5.46 -4.77 20.68
CA LYS A 211 6.68 -5.45 20.26
C LYS A 211 7.04 -6.54 21.25
N SER A 212 7.19 -7.77 20.79
CA SER A 212 7.66 -8.91 21.59
C SER A 212 8.83 -9.60 20.89
N SER A 213 9.72 -10.21 21.68
CA SER A 213 10.75 -11.10 21.13
C SER A 213 10.10 -12.28 20.41
N VAL A 214 10.72 -12.72 19.31
CA VAL A 214 10.45 -14.01 18.67
C VAL A 214 11.32 -15.07 19.29
#